data_AF-A0A7W1FCF5-F1
#
_entry.id   AF-A0A7W1FCF5-F1
#
_cell.length_a   1.000
_cell.length_b   1.000
_cell.length_c   1.000
_cell.angle_alpha   90.00
_cell.angle_beta   90.00
_cell.angle_gamma   90.00
#
_symmetry.space_group_name_H-M   'P 1'
#
loop_
_entity.id
_entity.type
_entity.pdbx_description
1 polymer ?
#
loop_
_entity_poly.entity_id
_entity_poly.type
_entity_poly.pdbx_seq_one_letter_code
_entity_poly.pdbx_strand_id
1 'polypeptide(L)'
;MLNKLNQYLAAALFLAVFACAVNAQNKTQITAPNGQVYKISGTDRLRKDEELVVYTLAYYAKNPTNQSGVDVLVADDKVAVVQDRAGAVYLQSKPDPGAIKTDKKGYILSAHGAARKWVLANLKVGDAVKLGDAPAIVKNAAGEVAPAASLPCFEGAYYRKVVSSFDAWTGIVGIVKLGTPKVDESRLSEKDRQPLDNFSVYMGGRAGDKEIDAGLTWAFTKDEQGNLSKQRNAWRPFWRNETWNNAPAEKQFYWYPGDTVQMAVIVAGPGKLRLVIADATPQPKRVFQIEFDAKTFAPNTPRQFKRVNAIDQFGNEGKPVQPTKAEVTGAEWLQTILLRGAGADAKQLPMDKTRLTDMRCSSEKHIVVTATDAAKGAEKIDVYGTPKK
;
A
#
# COMPACT_ATOMS: atom_id res chain seq x y z
N MET A 1 -25.11 0.09 -69.20
CA MET A 1 -24.97 -0.64 -67.92
C MET A 1 -23.56 -0.40 -67.42
N LEU A 2 -23.31 0.76 -66.81
CA LEU A 2 -23.15 0.92 -65.37
C LEU A 2 -22.18 -0.11 -64.76
N ASN A 3 -20.97 0.30 -64.39
CA ASN A 3 -20.66 0.86 -63.05
C ASN A 3 -21.19 -0.05 -61.94
N LYS A 4 -20.30 -0.75 -61.21
CA LYS A 4 -20.36 -0.88 -59.74
C LYS A 4 -19.38 -1.86 -59.07
N LEU A 5 -18.41 -2.48 -59.74
CA LEU A 5 -17.57 -3.49 -59.04
C LEU A 5 -16.13 -3.10 -58.68
N ASN A 6 -15.56 -2.03 -59.25
CA ASN A 6 -14.15 -1.66 -58.98
C ASN A 6 -13.96 -0.42 -58.06
N GLN A 7 -15.03 0.13 -57.47
CA GLN A 7 -14.93 1.27 -56.55
C GLN A 7 -15.00 0.91 -55.06
N TYR A 8 -15.23 -0.36 -54.69
CA TYR A 8 -15.34 -0.75 -53.28
C TYR A 8 -14.10 -1.49 -52.72
N LEU A 9 -13.11 -1.85 -53.55
CA LEU A 9 -11.86 -2.46 -53.07
C LEU A 9 -10.75 -1.44 -52.74
N ALA A 10 -10.88 -0.20 -53.20
CA ALA A 10 -9.91 0.86 -52.91
C ALA A 10 -10.20 1.67 -51.63
N ALA A 11 -11.36 1.47 -51.00
CA ALA A 11 -11.76 2.20 -49.77
C ALA A 11 -11.60 1.39 -48.47
N ALA A 12 -11.31 0.09 -48.55
CA ALA A 12 -11.18 -0.77 -47.36
C ALA A 12 -9.73 -1.03 -46.90
N LEU A 13 -8.72 -0.50 -47.62
CA LEU A 13 -7.30 -0.70 -47.29
C LEU A 13 -6.59 0.56 -46.75
N PHE A 14 -7.35 1.55 -46.28
CA PHE A 14 -6.80 2.79 -45.70
C PHE A 14 -7.23 3.04 -44.25
N LEU A 15 -7.79 2.03 -43.56
CA LEU A 15 -8.27 2.17 -42.17
C LEU A 15 -7.60 1.23 -41.14
N ALA A 16 -6.43 0.67 -41.45
CA ALA A 16 -5.71 -0.23 -40.53
C ALA A 16 -4.24 0.15 -40.28
N VAL A 17 -3.86 1.42 -40.43
CA VAL A 17 -2.44 1.86 -40.30
C VAL A 17 -2.15 2.75 -39.08
N PHE A 18 -3.15 3.13 -38.28
CA PHE A 18 -2.95 4.04 -37.13
C PHE A 18 -3.10 3.42 -35.72
N ALA A 19 -3.35 2.10 -35.58
CA ALA A 19 -3.83 1.56 -34.30
C ALA A 19 -2.81 1.47 -33.15
N CYS A 20 -1.49 1.34 -33.41
CA CYS A 20 -0.53 1.13 -32.30
C CYS A 20 0.11 2.43 -31.77
N ALA A 21 0.25 3.47 -32.60
CA ALA A 21 0.88 4.73 -32.16
C ALA A 21 -0.08 5.65 -31.39
N VAL A 22 -1.39 5.53 -31.63
CA VAL A 22 -2.41 6.41 -31.03
C VAL A 22 -2.75 6.00 -29.59
N ASN A 23 -2.49 4.75 -29.21
CA ASN A 23 -2.96 4.21 -27.92
C ASN A 23 -2.07 4.55 -26.70
N ALA A 24 -0.90 5.15 -26.92
CA ALA A 24 0.03 5.58 -25.86
C ALA A 24 -0.15 7.05 -25.44
N GLN A 25 -0.88 7.85 -26.22
CA GLN A 25 -1.15 9.24 -25.86
C GLN A 25 -2.20 9.31 -24.75
N ASN A 26 -1.95 10.15 -23.74
CA ASN A 26 -2.85 10.46 -22.61
C ASN A 26 -3.04 9.40 -21.53
N LYS A 27 -2.24 8.33 -21.52
CA LYS A 27 -2.26 7.34 -20.42
C LYS A 27 -1.58 7.91 -19.17
N THR A 28 -2.17 7.68 -18.00
CA THR A 28 -1.69 8.25 -16.73
C THR A 28 -1.01 7.22 -15.83
N GLN A 29 -1.00 5.93 -16.21
CA GLN A 29 -0.30 4.89 -15.48
C GLN A 29 0.18 3.73 -16.36
N ILE A 30 1.17 3.00 -15.86
CA ILE A 30 1.66 1.74 -16.41
C ILE A 30 1.49 0.62 -15.39
N THR A 31 1.07 -0.56 -15.85
CA THR A 31 0.99 -1.78 -15.04
C THR A 31 2.00 -2.81 -15.53
N ALA A 32 2.83 -3.31 -14.60
CA ALA A 32 3.79 -4.39 -14.82
C ALA A 32 3.12 -5.79 -14.69
N PRO A 33 3.75 -6.87 -15.20
CA PRO A 33 3.17 -8.23 -15.12
C PRO A 33 2.89 -8.72 -13.71
N ASN A 34 3.65 -8.24 -12.73
CA ASN A 34 3.47 -8.56 -11.31
C ASN A 34 2.32 -7.77 -10.65
N GLY A 35 1.55 -7.00 -11.42
CA GLY A 35 0.43 -6.19 -10.95
C GLY A 35 0.81 -4.85 -10.32
N GLN A 36 2.11 -4.53 -10.22
CA GLN A 36 2.55 -3.22 -9.74
C GLN A 36 2.19 -2.14 -10.75
N VAL A 37 1.84 -0.97 -10.25
CA VAL A 37 1.40 0.18 -11.05
C VAL A 37 2.29 1.39 -10.77
N TYR A 38 2.62 2.17 -11.80
CA TYR A 38 3.33 3.43 -11.67
C TYR A 38 2.65 4.55 -12.45
N LYS A 39 2.68 5.76 -11.89
CA LYS A 39 2.11 6.95 -12.53
C LYS A 39 2.97 7.41 -13.71
N ILE A 40 2.34 7.66 -14.85
CA ILE A 40 2.95 8.33 -15.99
C ILE A 40 2.81 9.84 -15.79
N SER A 41 3.93 10.55 -15.86
CA SER A 41 4.03 11.99 -15.58
C SER A 41 3.75 12.84 -16.82
N GLY A 42 3.78 12.25 -18.01
CA GLY A 42 3.38 12.90 -19.26
C GLY A 42 3.77 12.10 -20.49
N THR A 43 3.49 12.69 -21.65
CA THR A 43 3.81 12.14 -22.97
C THR A 43 4.54 13.20 -23.81
N ASP A 44 5.56 12.80 -24.57
CA ASP A 44 6.26 13.65 -25.56
C ASP A 44 6.67 15.04 -25.03
N ARG A 45 7.25 15.04 -23.82
CA ARG A 45 7.78 16.25 -23.17
C ARG A 45 9.11 15.95 -22.50
N LEU A 46 9.86 16.98 -22.10
CA LEU A 46 11.07 16.79 -21.30
C LEU A 46 10.75 16.02 -19.99
N ARG A 47 11.51 14.96 -19.70
CA ARG A 47 11.48 14.21 -18.44
C ARG A 47 12.24 15.00 -17.36
N LYS A 48 11.61 15.21 -16.21
CA LYS A 48 12.23 15.81 -15.03
C LYS A 48 12.67 14.74 -14.03
N ASP A 49 13.23 15.20 -12.91
CA ASP A 49 13.61 14.35 -11.79
C ASP A 49 12.42 13.54 -11.25
N GLU A 50 12.69 12.30 -10.85
CA GLU A 50 11.72 11.32 -10.34
C GLU A 50 10.57 10.92 -11.29
N GLU A 51 10.52 11.41 -12.53
CA GLU A 51 9.39 11.19 -13.44
C GLU A 51 9.53 9.93 -14.32
N LEU A 52 8.38 9.37 -14.69
CA LEU A 52 8.19 8.43 -15.81
C LEU A 52 7.47 9.16 -16.95
N VAL A 53 8.06 9.23 -18.14
CA VAL A 53 7.46 9.86 -19.33
C VAL A 53 7.39 8.85 -20.46
N VAL A 54 6.25 8.83 -21.17
CA VAL A 54 6.06 8.03 -22.38
C VAL A 54 6.48 8.88 -23.59
N TYR A 55 7.25 8.32 -24.51
CA TYR A 55 7.60 8.97 -25.75
C TYR A 55 7.14 8.16 -26.95
N THR A 56 6.57 8.84 -27.93
CA THR A 56 6.47 8.30 -29.28
C THR A 56 7.89 8.18 -29.87
N LEU A 57 8.11 7.16 -30.70
CA LEU A 57 9.43 6.95 -31.31
C LEU A 57 9.86 8.13 -32.18
N ALA A 58 8.90 8.80 -32.85
CA ALA A 58 9.17 9.98 -33.66
C ALA A 58 9.66 11.17 -32.82
N TYR A 59 9.06 11.41 -31.65
CA TYR A 59 9.51 12.45 -30.74
C TYR A 59 10.87 12.11 -30.14
N TYR A 60 11.02 10.88 -29.61
CA TYR A 60 12.24 10.42 -28.95
C TYR A 60 13.46 10.43 -29.89
N ALA A 61 13.28 10.07 -31.17
CA ALA A 61 14.35 10.13 -32.16
C ALA A 61 14.87 11.55 -32.40
N LYS A 62 14.00 12.57 -32.30
CA LYS A 62 14.36 13.98 -32.45
C LYS A 62 14.86 14.60 -31.15
N ASN A 63 14.33 14.13 -30.01
CA ASN A 63 14.56 14.71 -28.69
C ASN A 63 14.88 13.60 -27.68
N PRO A 64 16.02 12.89 -27.83
CA PRO A 64 16.38 11.83 -26.90
C PRO A 64 16.63 12.40 -25.50
N THR A 65 16.34 11.59 -24.50
CA THR A 65 16.62 11.94 -23.09
C THR A 65 18.12 11.91 -22.80
N ASN A 66 18.54 12.49 -21.68
CA ASN A 66 19.93 12.45 -21.21
C ASN A 66 20.29 11.11 -20.53
N GLN A 67 21.56 10.95 -20.12
CA GLN A 67 22.05 9.74 -19.46
C GLN A 67 21.50 9.50 -18.04
N SER A 68 20.77 10.43 -17.44
CA SER A 68 20.32 10.37 -16.04
C SER A 68 19.06 9.52 -15.85
N GLY A 69 18.94 8.39 -16.54
CA GLY A 69 17.76 7.53 -16.42
C GLY A 69 17.89 6.14 -16.99
N VAL A 70 16.74 5.47 -17.07
CA VAL A 70 16.55 4.25 -17.85
C VAL A 70 15.55 4.54 -18.96
N ASP A 71 15.88 4.07 -20.17
CA ASP A 71 14.97 4.07 -21.30
C ASP A 71 14.54 2.63 -21.60
N VAL A 72 13.25 2.42 -21.86
CA VAL A 72 12.68 1.10 -22.14
C VAL A 72 11.91 1.16 -23.45
N LEU A 73 12.31 0.35 -24.41
CA LEU A 73 11.53 0.15 -25.64
C LEU A 73 10.44 -0.86 -25.37
N VAL A 74 9.20 -0.47 -25.65
CA VAL A 74 8.06 -1.38 -25.68
C VAL A 74 7.65 -1.55 -27.13
N ALA A 75 7.68 -2.79 -27.62
CA ALA A 75 7.22 -3.17 -28.96
C ALA A 75 6.23 -4.33 -28.81
N ASP A 76 5.12 -4.26 -29.54
CA ASP A 76 4.04 -5.27 -29.49
C ASP A 76 3.57 -5.57 -28.05
N ASP A 77 3.34 -4.50 -27.27
CA ASP A 77 2.95 -4.51 -25.85
C ASP A 77 3.91 -5.28 -24.92
N LYS A 78 5.13 -5.54 -25.38
CA LYS A 78 6.18 -6.20 -24.60
C LYS A 78 7.44 -5.35 -24.50
N VAL A 79 8.11 -5.45 -23.37
CA VAL A 79 9.42 -4.85 -23.19
C VAL A 79 10.42 -5.51 -24.13
N ALA A 80 10.92 -4.77 -25.10
CA ALA A 80 11.90 -5.23 -26.06
C ALA A 80 13.34 -4.92 -25.64
N VAL A 81 13.56 -3.77 -24.99
CA VAL A 81 14.88 -3.32 -24.53
C VAL A 81 14.73 -2.58 -23.21
N VAL A 82 15.67 -2.80 -22.28
CA VAL A 82 15.86 -1.97 -21.08
C VAL A 82 17.28 -1.43 -21.12
N GLN A 83 17.43 -0.11 -21.21
CA GLN A 83 18.72 0.56 -21.32
C GLN A 83 18.94 1.50 -20.13
N ASP A 84 19.62 0.99 -19.11
CA ASP A 84 19.94 1.73 -17.88
C ASP A 84 21.18 2.61 -18.05
N ARG A 85 20.97 3.78 -18.68
CA ARG A 85 22.03 4.75 -19.00
C ARG A 85 22.67 5.32 -17.73
N ALA A 86 21.86 5.60 -16.71
CA ALA A 86 22.37 6.10 -15.43
C ALA A 86 23.20 5.04 -14.70
N GLY A 87 22.79 3.77 -14.75
CA GLY A 87 23.58 2.68 -14.18
C GLY A 87 24.94 2.51 -14.88
N ALA A 88 24.97 2.59 -16.21
CA ALA A 88 26.21 2.55 -16.97
C ALA A 88 27.15 3.69 -16.58
N VAL A 89 26.67 4.94 -16.59
CA VAL A 89 27.52 6.12 -16.35
C VAL A 89 27.91 6.27 -14.88
N TYR A 90 26.94 6.29 -13.98
CA TYR A 90 27.17 6.71 -12.59
C TYR A 90 27.50 5.56 -11.63
N LEU A 91 27.15 4.32 -11.98
CA LEU A 91 27.40 3.15 -11.12
C LEU A 91 28.54 2.28 -11.65
N GLN A 92 28.69 2.19 -12.98
CA GLN A 92 29.70 1.31 -13.61
C GLN A 92 30.87 2.08 -14.22
N SER A 93 30.85 3.42 -14.21
CA SER A 93 31.87 4.26 -14.86
C SER A 93 32.10 3.91 -16.33
N LYS A 94 31.05 3.48 -17.03
CA LYS A 94 31.06 3.18 -18.47
C LYS A 94 30.55 4.39 -19.27
N PRO A 95 30.98 4.55 -20.53
CA PRO A 95 30.38 5.53 -21.43
C PRO A 95 28.85 5.35 -21.52
N ASP A 96 28.13 6.45 -21.66
CA ASP A 96 26.69 6.42 -21.90
C ASP A 96 26.42 5.61 -23.19
N PRO A 97 25.63 4.52 -23.15
CA PRO A 97 25.30 3.75 -24.34
C PRO A 97 24.41 4.55 -25.33
N GLY A 98 23.94 5.74 -24.94
CA GLY A 98 23.19 6.66 -25.78
C GLY A 98 21.70 6.35 -25.80
N ALA A 99 20.98 6.98 -26.71
CA ALA A 99 19.55 6.75 -26.90
C ALA A 99 19.27 5.41 -27.59
N ILE A 100 18.14 4.77 -27.28
CA ILE A 100 17.70 3.57 -27.98
C ILE A 100 17.41 3.91 -29.45
N LYS A 101 18.09 3.24 -30.37
CA LYS A 101 17.80 3.28 -31.81
C LYS A 101 17.03 2.04 -32.20
N THR A 102 15.90 2.20 -32.89
CA THR A 102 15.08 1.07 -33.32
C THR A 102 14.28 1.40 -34.58
N ASP A 103 14.08 0.38 -35.40
CA ASP A 103 13.18 0.33 -36.54
C ASP A 103 11.81 -0.30 -36.18
N LYS A 104 11.69 -0.87 -34.96
CA LYS A 104 10.44 -1.46 -34.47
C LYS A 104 9.40 -0.40 -34.20
N LYS A 105 8.13 -0.78 -34.34
CA LYS A 105 7.00 0.05 -33.89
C LYS A 105 6.83 -0.06 -32.37
N GLY A 106 6.35 0.99 -31.74
CA GLY A 106 6.19 1.02 -30.29
C GLY A 106 6.31 2.40 -29.68
N TYR A 107 6.75 2.43 -28.43
CA TYR A 107 7.01 3.65 -27.66
C TYR A 107 8.19 3.44 -26.69
N ILE A 108 8.74 4.55 -26.19
CA ILE A 108 9.79 4.55 -25.16
C ILE A 108 9.19 4.97 -23.83
N LEU A 109 9.49 4.23 -22.76
CA LEU A 109 9.32 4.70 -21.39
C LEU A 109 10.68 5.23 -20.93
N SER A 110 10.75 6.50 -20.54
CA SER A 110 11.96 7.06 -19.91
C SER A 110 11.68 7.37 -18.45
N ALA A 111 12.54 6.93 -17.55
CA ALA A 111 12.34 7.06 -16.12
C ALA A 111 13.57 7.63 -15.39
N HIS A 112 13.35 8.58 -14.47
CA HIS A 112 14.36 9.14 -13.55
C HIS A 112 14.16 8.61 -12.12
N GLY A 113 15.20 8.61 -11.29
CA GLY A 113 15.02 8.56 -9.83
C GLY A 113 14.20 7.37 -9.33
N ALA A 114 13.14 7.64 -8.56
CA ALA A 114 12.16 6.66 -8.07
C ALA A 114 11.47 5.91 -9.21
N ALA A 115 11.12 6.59 -10.31
CA ALA A 115 10.57 5.94 -11.48
C ALA A 115 11.56 4.96 -12.13
N ARG A 116 12.85 5.35 -12.20
CA ARG A 116 13.91 4.43 -12.65
C ARG A 116 14.02 3.21 -11.76
N LYS A 117 14.04 3.39 -10.43
CA LYS A 117 14.06 2.27 -9.48
C LYS A 117 12.87 1.35 -9.67
N TRP A 118 11.68 1.92 -9.86
CA TRP A 118 10.47 1.15 -10.12
C TRP A 118 10.57 0.35 -11.42
N VAL A 119 11.00 0.97 -12.52
CA VAL A 119 11.17 0.30 -13.82
C VAL A 119 12.13 -0.88 -13.70
N LEU A 120 13.31 -0.68 -13.11
CA LEU A 120 14.32 -1.73 -12.97
C LEU A 120 13.89 -2.88 -12.05
N ALA A 121 13.02 -2.61 -11.07
CA ALA A 121 12.50 -3.62 -10.17
C ALA A 121 11.33 -4.42 -10.77
N ASN A 122 10.57 -3.84 -11.71
CA ASN A 122 9.27 -4.39 -12.13
C ASN A 122 9.20 -4.76 -13.62
N LEU A 123 10.11 -4.29 -14.47
CA LEU A 123 10.10 -4.55 -15.91
C LEU A 123 11.37 -5.25 -16.37
N LYS A 124 11.20 -6.31 -17.15
CA LYS A 124 12.25 -7.11 -17.78
C LYS A 124 11.93 -7.34 -19.25
N VAL A 125 12.94 -7.61 -20.06
CA VAL A 125 12.75 -7.96 -21.48
C VAL A 125 11.81 -9.17 -21.59
N GLY A 126 10.80 -9.05 -22.45
CA GLY A 126 9.73 -10.03 -22.64
C GLY A 126 8.45 -9.76 -21.84
N ASP A 127 8.51 -8.91 -20.82
CA ASP A 127 7.36 -8.59 -19.98
C ASP A 127 6.27 -7.88 -20.78
N ALA A 128 5.02 -8.33 -20.63
CA ALA A 128 3.87 -7.62 -21.14
C ALA A 128 3.60 -6.38 -20.28
N VAL A 129 3.44 -5.22 -20.90
CA VAL A 129 3.14 -3.96 -20.21
C VAL A 129 1.83 -3.40 -20.70
N LYS A 130 1.04 -2.85 -19.76
CA LYS A 130 -0.24 -2.22 -20.09
C LYS A 130 -0.18 -0.75 -19.69
N LEU A 131 -0.36 0.13 -20.67
CA LEU A 131 -0.67 1.52 -20.38
C LEU A 131 -2.17 1.63 -20.11
N GLY A 132 -2.52 2.33 -19.04
CA GLY A 132 -3.89 2.52 -18.63
C GLY A 132 -4.15 3.96 -18.24
N ASP A 133 -5.42 4.30 -18.25
CA ASP A 133 -5.89 5.47 -17.52
C ASP A 133 -5.90 5.11 -16.04
N ALA A 134 -5.55 6.06 -15.17
CA ALA A 134 -5.86 5.93 -13.77
C ALA A 134 -7.38 5.71 -13.69
N PRO A 135 -7.86 4.81 -12.81
CA PRO A 135 -9.29 4.64 -12.63
C PRO A 135 -9.92 6.02 -12.44
N ALA A 136 -10.97 6.32 -13.20
CA ALA A 136 -11.72 7.56 -13.01
C ALA A 136 -12.05 7.67 -11.52
N ILE A 137 -11.78 8.83 -10.91
CA ILE A 137 -12.12 9.07 -9.51
C ILE A 137 -13.66 9.10 -9.43
N VAL A 138 -14.26 7.93 -9.18
CA VAL A 138 -15.70 7.80 -8.99
C VAL A 138 -16.01 8.38 -7.62
N LYS A 139 -16.62 9.56 -7.61
CA LYS A 139 -17.17 10.17 -6.40
C LYS A 139 -18.61 9.74 -6.23
N ASN A 140 -19.00 9.35 -5.01
CA ASN A 140 -20.40 9.14 -4.68
C ASN A 140 -21.16 10.49 -4.58
N ALA A 141 -22.48 10.44 -4.36
CA ALA A 141 -23.31 11.65 -4.21
C ALA A 141 -22.87 12.57 -3.06
N ALA A 142 -22.15 12.05 -2.06
CA ALA A 142 -21.56 12.82 -0.96
C ALA A 142 -20.16 13.39 -1.29
N GLY A 143 -19.69 13.21 -2.53
CA GLY A 143 -18.38 13.67 -3.00
C GLY A 143 -17.20 12.81 -2.56
N GLU A 144 -17.44 11.61 -2.01
CA GLU A 144 -16.40 10.69 -1.54
C GLU A 144 -15.91 9.79 -2.67
N VAL A 145 -14.60 9.61 -2.77
CA VAL A 145 -13.96 8.67 -3.69
C VAL A 145 -14.24 7.24 -3.22
N ALA A 146 -14.75 6.39 -4.12
CA ALA A 146 -14.94 4.98 -3.82
C ALA A 146 -13.59 4.25 -3.57
N PRO A 147 -13.51 3.30 -2.62
CA PRO A 147 -12.33 2.49 -2.43
C PRO A 147 -12.08 1.57 -3.64
N ALA A 148 -10.85 1.08 -3.79
CA ALA A 148 -10.56 0.08 -4.81
C ALA A 148 -11.36 -1.21 -4.53
N ALA A 149 -11.81 -1.90 -5.58
CA ALA A 149 -12.54 -3.17 -5.41
C ALA A 149 -11.66 -4.26 -4.78
N SER A 150 -10.36 -4.25 -5.09
CA SER A 150 -9.37 -5.15 -4.52
C SER A 150 -7.97 -4.52 -4.53
N LEU A 151 -7.09 -5.03 -3.66
CA LEU A 151 -5.69 -4.66 -3.58
C LEU A 151 -4.84 -5.92 -3.37
N PRO A 152 -3.61 -5.97 -3.93
CA PRO A 152 -2.73 -7.12 -3.75
C PRO A 152 -2.29 -7.27 -2.30
N CYS A 153 -2.15 -8.51 -1.84
CA CYS A 153 -1.50 -8.81 -0.58
C CYS A 153 0.00 -8.50 -0.65
N PHE A 154 0.55 -8.07 0.48
CA PHE A 154 1.98 -7.97 0.68
C PHE A 154 2.43 -9.18 1.48
N GLU A 155 3.36 -9.95 0.93
CA GLU A 155 3.79 -11.22 1.50
C GLU A 155 4.55 -11.05 2.83
N GLY A 156 4.56 -12.10 3.66
CA GLY A 156 5.36 -12.17 4.89
C GLY A 156 4.57 -12.19 6.19
N ALA A 157 3.24 -12.08 6.15
CA ALA A 157 2.38 -12.13 7.33
C ALA A 157 0.99 -12.71 7.03
N TYR A 158 0.31 -13.19 8.07
CA TYR A 158 -1.13 -13.47 8.02
C TYR A 158 -1.87 -12.27 8.59
N TYR A 159 -2.75 -11.62 7.82
CA TYR A 159 -3.43 -10.43 8.29
C TYR A 159 -4.77 -10.17 7.62
N ARG A 160 -5.63 -9.49 8.39
CA ARG A 160 -6.82 -8.81 7.90
C ARG A 160 -6.51 -7.32 7.84
N LYS A 161 -6.56 -6.72 6.65
CA LYS A 161 -6.39 -5.27 6.44
C LYS A 161 -7.61 -4.71 5.75
N VAL A 162 -8.18 -3.63 6.29
CA VAL A 162 -9.08 -2.75 5.53
C VAL A 162 -8.39 -1.45 5.24
N VAL A 163 -8.67 -0.88 4.08
CA VAL A 163 -8.21 0.45 3.73
C VAL A 163 -9.33 1.28 3.12
N SER A 164 -9.32 2.59 3.37
CA SER A 164 -10.22 3.53 2.71
C SER A 164 -9.79 3.81 1.26
N SER A 165 -10.54 4.64 0.53
CA SER A 165 -10.01 5.28 -0.68
C SER A 165 -8.90 6.29 -0.35
N PHE A 166 -8.11 6.68 -1.36
CA PHE A 166 -7.32 7.91 -1.29
C PHE A 166 -8.24 9.11 -1.48
N ASP A 167 -8.45 9.88 -0.43
CA ASP A 167 -9.40 11.00 -0.42
C ASP A 167 -8.98 12.07 0.61
N ALA A 168 -9.86 13.03 0.89
CA ALA A 168 -9.75 14.06 1.91
C ALA A 168 -9.97 13.54 3.35
N TRP A 169 -9.68 12.26 3.60
CA TRP A 169 -9.70 11.69 4.95
C TRP A 169 -8.68 12.41 5.84
N THR A 170 -8.95 12.56 7.13
CA THR A 170 -8.09 13.24 8.09
C THR A 170 -7.81 12.40 9.34
N GLY A 171 -8.39 11.21 9.43
CA GLY A 171 -8.10 10.28 10.50
C GLY A 171 -8.93 9.02 10.43
N ILE A 172 -8.61 8.10 11.34
CA ILE A 172 -9.38 6.91 11.65
C ILE A 172 -9.46 6.76 13.16
N VAL A 173 -10.63 6.36 13.65
CA VAL A 173 -10.92 6.11 15.06
C VAL A 173 -11.63 4.77 15.16
N GLY A 174 -11.39 4.03 16.23
CA GLY A 174 -12.05 2.77 16.45
C GLY A 174 -12.04 2.36 17.90
N ILE A 175 -13.02 1.54 18.26
CA ILE A 175 -13.11 0.91 19.55
C ILE A 175 -12.88 -0.58 19.30
N VAL A 176 -11.87 -1.15 19.95
CA VAL A 176 -11.46 -2.54 19.72
C VAL A 176 -11.33 -3.28 21.04
N LYS A 177 -12.01 -4.42 21.13
CA LYS A 177 -11.74 -5.45 22.12
C LYS A 177 -10.55 -6.26 21.64
N LEU A 178 -9.51 -6.32 22.46
CA LEU A 178 -8.25 -6.96 22.11
C LEU A 178 -8.37 -8.48 22.17
N GLY A 179 -7.87 -9.14 21.13
CA GLY A 179 -7.87 -10.59 21.06
C GLY A 179 -6.85 -11.23 22.00
N THR A 180 -6.91 -12.56 22.07
CA THR A 180 -6.00 -13.42 22.81
C THR A 180 -5.01 -14.06 21.84
N PRO A 181 -3.73 -13.67 21.88
CA PRO A 181 -2.68 -14.34 21.14
C PRO A 181 -2.35 -15.72 21.70
N LYS A 182 -1.98 -16.63 20.82
CA LYS A 182 -1.41 -17.93 21.14
C LYS A 182 -0.22 -18.18 20.24
N VAL A 183 0.95 -18.31 20.86
CA VAL A 183 2.24 -18.53 20.21
C VAL A 183 2.35 -19.96 19.69
N ASP A 184 3.05 -20.13 18.57
CA ASP A 184 3.52 -21.44 18.12
C ASP A 184 4.89 -21.76 18.75
N GLU A 185 4.90 -22.62 19.75
CA GLU A 185 6.11 -23.08 20.44
C GLU A 185 7.09 -23.83 19.52
N SER A 186 6.65 -24.28 18.34
CA SER A 186 7.54 -24.88 17.33
C SER A 186 8.26 -23.83 16.45
N ARG A 187 7.90 -22.55 16.55
CA ARG A 187 8.47 -21.44 15.78
C ARG A 187 9.13 -20.41 16.66
N LEU A 188 10.06 -20.89 17.48
CA LEU A 188 10.92 -20.06 18.30
C LEU A 188 12.29 -19.89 17.63
N SER A 189 12.86 -18.70 17.73
CA SER A 189 14.23 -18.40 17.33
C SER A 189 15.20 -19.29 18.10
N GLU A 190 16.17 -19.89 17.40
CA GLU A 190 17.21 -20.72 18.03
C GLU A 190 18.11 -19.88 18.97
N LYS A 191 18.28 -18.60 18.66
CA LYS A 191 19.20 -17.69 19.37
C LYS A 191 18.74 -17.36 20.79
N ASP A 192 17.46 -17.05 20.94
CA ASP A 192 16.90 -16.44 22.15
C ASP A 192 15.55 -17.05 22.56
N ARG A 193 15.12 -18.11 21.86
CA ARG A 193 13.85 -18.82 22.07
C ARG A 193 12.63 -17.91 21.96
N GLN A 194 12.76 -16.79 21.26
CA GLN A 194 11.67 -15.84 21.06
C GLN A 194 10.73 -16.27 19.94
N PRO A 195 9.41 -16.01 20.05
CA PRO A 195 8.46 -16.28 18.97
C PRO A 195 8.84 -15.54 17.69
N LEU A 196 8.94 -16.29 16.59
CA LEU A 196 9.14 -15.75 15.25
C LEU A 196 7.85 -15.16 14.67
N ASP A 197 6.71 -15.51 15.23
CA ASP A 197 5.41 -14.91 14.92
C ASP A 197 5.05 -13.90 16.01
N ASN A 198 4.74 -12.66 15.62
CA ASN A 198 4.31 -11.59 16.52
C ASN A 198 2.90 -11.12 16.18
N PHE A 199 2.17 -10.65 17.18
CA PHE A 199 0.78 -10.23 16.99
C PHE A 199 0.68 -8.71 17.02
N SER A 200 -0.15 -8.16 16.15
CA SER A 200 -0.40 -6.73 16.10
C SER A 200 -1.86 -6.42 15.77
N VAL A 201 -2.36 -5.34 16.37
CA VAL A 201 -3.64 -4.73 16.03
C VAL A 201 -3.41 -3.24 15.93
N TYR A 202 -3.51 -2.69 14.73
CA TYR A 202 -3.04 -1.34 14.48
C TYR A 202 -3.85 -0.61 13.43
N MET A 203 -3.70 0.71 13.44
CA MET A 203 -4.21 1.62 12.44
C MET A 203 -3.06 2.27 11.69
N GLY A 204 -3.38 3.13 10.75
CA GLY A 204 -2.39 3.94 10.09
C GLY A 204 -2.94 4.52 8.82
N GLY A 205 -2.06 4.84 7.90
CA GLY A 205 -2.50 5.33 6.61
C GLY A 205 -1.37 5.41 5.62
N ARG A 206 -1.74 5.83 4.41
CA ARG A 206 -0.80 6.09 3.33
C ARG A 206 -1.13 7.43 2.71
N ALA A 207 -0.09 8.23 2.53
CA ALA A 207 -0.13 9.47 1.77
C ALA A 207 1.10 9.51 0.87
N GLY A 208 0.91 9.75 -0.43
CA GLY A 208 1.98 9.59 -1.41
C GLY A 208 2.55 8.17 -1.45
N ASP A 209 3.87 8.05 -1.36
CA ASP A 209 4.63 6.81 -1.39
C ASP A 209 4.92 6.20 -0.01
N LYS A 210 4.52 6.86 1.09
CA LYS A 210 4.82 6.41 2.45
C LYS A 210 3.59 5.85 3.15
N GLU A 211 3.75 4.65 3.71
CA GLU A 211 2.79 3.99 4.61
C GLU A 211 3.24 4.19 6.07
N ILE A 212 2.28 4.38 6.96
CA ILE A 212 2.46 4.52 8.41
C ILE A 212 1.69 3.40 9.12
N ASP A 213 2.31 2.85 10.16
CA ASP A 213 1.72 1.85 11.06
C ASP A 213 1.72 2.38 12.50
N ALA A 214 0.59 2.42 13.18
CA ALA A 214 0.48 2.95 14.54
C ALA A 214 -0.65 2.28 15.30
N GLY A 215 -0.36 1.68 16.44
CA GLY A 215 -1.35 0.89 17.18
C GLY A 215 -0.72 0.08 18.30
N LEU A 216 -1.15 -1.17 18.46
CA LEU A 216 -0.70 -2.07 19.53
C LEU A 216 0.03 -3.28 18.96
N THR A 217 1.14 -3.65 19.60
CA THR A 217 1.89 -4.88 19.33
C THR A 217 1.99 -5.74 20.58
N TRP A 218 2.05 -7.05 20.41
CA TRP A 218 2.27 -7.98 21.51
C TRP A 218 3.72 -7.86 22.01
N ALA A 219 3.88 -7.62 23.31
CA ALA A 219 5.13 -7.17 23.89
C ALA A 219 5.40 -7.78 25.27
N PHE A 220 6.67 -7.73 25.65
CA PHE A 220 7.12 -7.99 27.01
C PHE A 220 6.66 -6.88 27.95
N THR A 221 6.27 -7.28 29.16
CA THR A 221 6.01 -6.34 30.26
C THR A 221 7.23 -6.26 31.17
N LYS A 222 7.35 -5.14 31.89
CA LYS A 222 8.26 -5.01 33.03
C LYS A 222 7.47 -4.98 34.32
N ASP A 223 7.99 -5.66 35.35
CA ASP A 223 7.47 -5.52 36.71
C ASP A 223 7.96 -4.21 37.37
N GLU A 224 7.56 -3.98 38.62
CA GLU A 224 7.91 -2.77 39.39
C GLU A 224 9.42 -2.68 39.68
N GLN A 225 10.14 -3.81 39.63
CA GLN A 225 11.59 -3.90 39.80
C GLN A 225 12.33 -3.77 38.45
N GLY A 226 11.59 -3.61 37.35
CA GLY A 226 12.13 -3.48 35.99
C GLY A 226 12.47 -4.80 35.30
N ASN A 227 12.16 -5.96 35.91
CA ASN A 227 12.42 -7.26 35.31
C ASN A 227 11.44 -7.51 34.17
N LEU A 228 11.96 -8.03 33.06
CA LEU A 228 11.14 -8.42 31.91
C LEU A 228 10.35 -9.70 32.20
N SER A 229 9.12 -9.76 31.70
CA SER A 229 8.33 -10.98 31.68
C SER A 229 9.05 -12.09 30.88
N LYS A 230 8.85 -13.35 31.27
CA LYS A 230 9.44 -14.51 30.56
C LYS A 230 8.93 -14.67 29.12
N GLN A 231 7.72 -14.18 28.87
CA GLN A 231 7.05 -14.20 27.58
C GLN A 231 6.33 -12.88 27.33
N ARG A 232 6.06 -12.57 26.07
CA ARG A 232 5.17 -11.46 25.71
C ARG A 232 3.78 -11.75 26.27
N ASN A 233 3.21 -10.78 26.98
CA ASN A 233 1.99 -10.97 27.77
C ASN A 233 1.09 -9.72 27.82
N ALA A 234 1.41 -8.66 27.06
CA ALA A 234 0.56 -7.48 26.95
C ALA A 234 0.65 -6.86 25.55
N TRP A 235 -0.40 -6.14 25.19
CA TRP A 235 -0.46 -5.21 24.08
C TRP A 235 0.16 -3.88 24.49
N ARG A 236 1.17 -3.41 23.75
CA ARG A 236 1.87 -2.13 24.00
C ARG A 236 1.80 -1.22 22.77
N PRO A 237 1.61 0.09 22.94
CA PRO A 237 1.62 1.02 21.83
C PRO A 237 2.93 1.02 21.04
N PHE A 238 2.81 1.11 19.72
CA PHE A 238 3.92 1.32 18.80
C PHE A 238 3.51 2.28 17.68
N TRP A 239 4.50 2.91 17.06
CA TRP A 239 4.32 3.64 15.81
C TRP A 239 5.57 3.49 14.94
N ARG A 240 5.34 3.37 13.64
CA ARG A 240 6.34 3.18 12.62
C ARG A 240 6.10 4.17 11.49
N ASN A 241 7.10 5.00 11.25
CA ASN A 241 7.24 5.76 10.04
C ASN A 241 8.35 5.13 9.18
N GLU A 242 9.58 5.60 9.34
CA GLU A 242 10.81 4.98 8.82
C GLU A 242 11.57 4.25 9.93
N THR A 243 11.23 4.54 11.19
CA THR A 243 11.83 3.95 12.38
C THR A 243 10.76 3.30 13.25
N TRP A 244 11.12 2.20 13.92
CA TRP A 244 10.24 1.55 14.88
C TRP A 244 10.31 2.25 16.23
N ASN A 245 9.16 2.62 16.78
CA ASN A 245 9.05 3.25 18.09
C ASN A 245 8.01 2.52 18.94
N ASN A 246 8.19 2.54 20.26
CA ASN A 246 7.25 1.96 21.23
C ASN A 246 6.97 2.97 22.34
N ALA A 247 5.80 2.87 22.95
CA ALA A 247 5.60 3.48 24.26
C ALA A 247 6.60 2.92 25.29
N PRO A 248 6.91 3.68 26.35
CA PRO A 248 7.70 3.19 27.46
C PRO A 248 7.17 1.84 27.99
N ALA A 249 8.09 1.01 28.46
CA ALA A 249 7.75 -0.29 29.06
C ALA A 249 7.26 -0.10 30.51
N GLU A 250 6.07 0.49 30.65
CA GLU A 250 5.47 0.88 31.92
C GLU A 250 4.03 0.38 32.04
N LYS A 251 3.60 0.09 33.28
CA LYS A 251 2.30 -0.52 33.58
C LYS A 251 1.11 0.25 32.99
N GLN A 252 1.15 1.57 32.95
CA GLN A 252 0.06 2.38 32.39
C GLN A 252 -0.07 2.27 30.85
N PHE A 253 0.90 1.68 30.16
CA PHE A 253 0.91 1.50 28.71
C PHE A 253 0.76 0.03 28.28
N TYR A 254 0.28 -0.82 29.19
CA TYR A 254 -0.03 -2.22 28.94
C TYR A 254 -1.53 -2.46 28.95
N TRP A 255 -2.01 -3.07 27.88
CA TRP A 255 -3.34 -3.63 27.76
C TRP A 255 -3.28 -5.15 27.63
N TYR A 256 -4.31 -5.84 28.06
CA TYR A 256 -4.34 -7.30 28.10
C TYR A 256 -5.44 -7.86 27.21
N PRO A 257 -5.37 -9.15 26.80
CA PRO A 257 -6.46 -9.79 26.08
C PRO A 257 -7.82 -9.58 26.76
N GLY A 258 -8.83 -9.21 25.98
CA GLY A 258 -10.17 -8.89 26.46
C GLY A 258 -10.38 -7.42 26.85
N ASP A 259 -9.31 -6.63 27.09
CA ASP A 259 -9.44 -5.18 27.28
C ASP A 259 -10.08 -4.53 26.05
N THR A 260 -10.88 -3.50 26.28
CA THR A 260 -11.45 -2.67 25.20
C THR A 260 -10.77 -1.32 25.19
N VAL A 261 -10.23 -0.94 24.02
CA VAL A 261 -9.46 0.29 23.84
C VAL A 261 -10.08 1.16 22.75
N GLN A 262 -10.05 2.46 22.95
CA GLN A 262 -10.24 3.43 21.88
C GLN A 262 -8.87 3.70 21.25
N MET A 263 -8.77 3.56 19.94
CA MET A 263 -7.57 3.83 19.16
C MET A 263 -7.88 4.85 18.07
N ALA A 264 -7.00 5.83 17.90
CA ALA A 264 -7.13 6.82 16.84
C ALA A 264 -5.77 7.15 16.21
N VAL A 265 -5.77 7.31 14.89
CA VAL A 265 -4.67 7.90 14.13
C VAL A 265 -5.24 9.08 13.35
N ILE A 266 -4.84 10.29 13.71
CA ILE A 266 -5.40 11.53 13.16
C ILE A 266 -4.30 12.45 12.65
N VAL A 267 -4.63 13.26 11.64
CA VAL A 267 -3.76 14.33 11.15
C VAL A 267 -3.69 15.43 12.21
N ALA A 268 -2.51 15.63 12.79
CA ALA A 268 -2.28 16.60 13.86
C ALA A 268 -1.82 17.96 13.32
N GLY A 269 -1.40 18.01 12.06
CA GLY A 269 -0.90 19.19 11.37
C GLY A 269 -0.20 18.80 10.07
N PRO A 270 0.34 19.78 9.32
CA PRO A 270 1.11 19.51 8.11
C PRO A 270 2.24 18.51 8.36
N GLY A 271 2.15 17.34 7.71
CA GLY A 271 3.20 16.31 7.82
C GLY A 271 3.28 15.64 9.20
N LYS A 272 2.23 15.71 10.02
CA LYS A 272 2.19 15.09 11.36
C LYS A 272 0.95 14.24 11.58
N LEU A 273 1.15 13.12 12.26
CA LEU A 273 0.08 12.28 12.78
C LEU A 273 0.12 12.25 14.30
N ARG A 274 -1.04 12.05 14.92
CA ARG A 274 -1.19 11.75 16.34
C ARG A 274 -1.77 10.36 16.50
N LEU A 275 -1.11 9.54 17.31
CA LEU A 275 -1.64 8.28 17.81
C LEU A 275 -2.25 8.54 19.19
N VAL A 276 -3.47 8.07 19.42
CA VAL A 276 -4.12 8.02 20.74
C VAL A 276 -4.59 6.61 20.99
N ILE A 277 -4.24 6.05 22.14
CA ILE A 277 -4.75 4.76 22.63
C ILE A 277 -5.17 4.95 24.08
N ALA A 278 -6.42 4.64 24.40
CA ALA A 278 -6.95 4.81 25.74
C ALA A 278 -7.89 3.65 26.09
N ASP A 279 -8.13 3.43 27.39
CA ASP A 279 -9.27 2.60 27.82
C ASP A 279 -10.56 3.12 27.17
N ALA A 280 -11.39 2.23 26.64
CA ALA A 280 -12.67 2.60 26.02
C ALA A 280 -13.76 2.84 27.06
N THR A 281 -13.53 3.81 27.95
CA THR A 281 -14.48 4.21 29.00
C THR A 281 -14.62 5.75 29.01
N PRO A 282 -15.71 6.29 29.59
CA PRO A 282 -15.87 7.74 29.71
C PRO A 282 -14.76 8.44 30.53
N GLN A 283 -14.05 7.70 31.39
CA GLN A 283 -12.95 8.20 32.21
C GLN A 283 -11.78 7.20 32.11
N PRO A 284 -10.97 7.28 31.04
CA PRO A 284 -9.91 6.33 30.80
C PRO A 284 -8.82 6.46 31.87
N LYS A 285 -8.36 5.31 32.42
CA LYS A 285 -7.26 5.29 33.39
C LYS A 285 -5.92 5.17 32.70
N ARG A 286 -5.85 4.35 31.65
CA ARG A 286 -4.70 4.22 30.77
C ARG A 286 -4.92 5.07 29.53
N VAL A 287 -3.98 5.97 29.25
CA VAL A 287 -3.96 6.82 28.06
C VAL A 287 -2.53 6.93 27.55
N PHE A 288 -2.33 6.63 26.28
CA PHE A 288 -1.10 6.90 25.55
C PHE A 288 -1.42 7.84 24.39
N GLN A 289 -0.65 8.92 24.27
CA GLN A 289 -0.75 9.85 23.15
C GLN A 289 0.64 10.29 22.71
N ILE A 290 0.85 10.33 21.39
CA ILE A 290 2.07 10.85 20.80
C ILE A 290 1.78 11.51 19.46
N GLU A 291 2.46 12.62 19.18
CA GLU A 291 2.56 13.19 17.85
C GLU A 291 3.90 12.81 17.23
N PHE A 292 3.90 12.46 15.95
CA PHE A 292 5.09 12.03 15.24
C PHE A 292 5.06 12.46 13.78
N ASP A 293 6.25 12.51 13.20
CA ASP A 293 6.44 12.96 11.82
C ASP A 293 5.93 11.92 10.82
N ALA A 294 5.14 12.42 9.88
CA ALA A 294 4.56 11.71 8.76
C ALA A 294 4.56 12.67 7.54
N LYS A 295 5.75 13.02 7.04
CA LYS A 295 5.99 14.13 6.10
C LYS A 295 5.05 14.18 4.90
N THR A 296 4.66 13.01 4.36
CA THR A 296 3.75 12.92 3.20
C THR A 296 2.29 13.20 3.52
N PHE A 297 1.90 13.25 4.80
CA PHE A 297 0.58 13.69 5.26
C PHE A 297 0.47 15.22 5.25
N ALA A 298 0.90 15.84 4.15
CA ALA A 298 0.85 17.27 3.92
C ALA A 298 -0.60 17.73 3.61
N PRO A 299 -0.90 19.04 3.73
CA PRO A 299 -2.16 19.61 3.29
C PRO A 299 -2.48 19.24 1.84
N ASN A 300 -3.77 19.06 1.53
CA ASN A 300 -4.28 18.74 0.18
C ASN A 300 -3.72 17.46 -0.48
N THR A 301 -2.98 16.63 0.25
CA THR A 301 -2.51 15.35 -0.26
C THR A 301 -3.61 14.30 -0.05
N PRO A 302 -4.12 13.64 -1.11
CA PRO A 302 -5.05 12.53 -0.95
C PRO A 302 -4.40 11.44 -0.12
N ARG A 303 -5.15 10.91 0.85
CA ARG A 303 -4.63 9.95 1.79
C ARG A 303 -5.65 8.85 2.04
N GLN A 304 -5.13 7.69 2.40
CA GLN A 304 -5.87 6.50 2.75
C GLN A 304 -5.61 6.20 4.23
N PHE A 305 -6.61 5.73 4.96
CA PHE A 305 -6.44 5.19 6.30
C PHE A 305 -6.73 3.70 6.32
N LYS A 306 -6.10 3.00 7.26
CA LYS A 306 -6.18 1.55 7.38
C LYS A 306 -6.34 1.12 8.83
N ARG A 307 -6.91 -0.07 9.02
CA ARG A 307 -6.75 -0.87 10.24
C ARG A 307 -6.40 -2.31 9.89
N VAL A 308 -5.66 -2.96 10.78
CA VAL A 308 -5.05 -4.27 10.57
C VAL A 308 -5.09 -5.10 11.84
N ASN A 309 -5.39 -6.39 11.69
CA ASN A 309 -5.11 -7.44 12.67
C ASN A 309 -4.15 -8.43 12.01
N ALA A 310 -2.99 -8.70 12.62
CA ALA A 310 -1.96 -9.50 11.99
C ALA A 310 -1.24 -10.46 12.94
N ILE A 311 -0.71 -11.52 12.32
CA ILE A 311 0.39 -12.35 12.77
C ILE A 311 1.57 -12.05 11.82
N ASP A 312 2.45 -11.17 12.28
CA ASP A 312 3.64 -10.72 11.56
C ASP A 312 4.79 -11.71 11.78
N GLN A 313 5.46 -12.14 10.70
CA GLN A 313 6.58 -13.07 10.81
C GLN A 313 7.90 -12.32 10.77
N PHE A 314 8.64 -12.39 11.88
CA PHE A 314 9.91 -11.69 12.06
C PHE A 314 10.90 -12.02 10.94
N GLY A 315 11.39 -10.98 10.25
CA GLY A 315 12.37 -11.11 9.16
C GLY A 315 11.83 -11.72 7.85
N ASN A 316 10.51 -11.90 7.72
CA ASN A 316 9.87 -12.51 6.55
C ASN A 316 9.16 -11.50 5.62
N GLU A 317 9.35 -10.19 5.84
CA GLU A 317 8.72 -9.13 5.05
C GLU A 317 9.01 -9.32 3.53
N GLY A 318 7.97 -9.38 2.70
CA GLY A 318 8.07 -9.54 1.25
C GLY A 318 8.40 -10.96 0.76
N LYS A 319 8.49 -11.95 1.67
CA LYS A 319 8.73 -13.36 1.34
C LYS A 319 7.46 -14.19 1.58
N PRO A 320 7.29 -15.34 0.90
CA PRO A 320 6.15 -16.21 1.14
C PRO A 320 5.96 -16.52 2.63
N VAL A 321 4.71 -16.45 3.07
CA VAL A 321 4.36 -16.78 4.47
C VAL A 321 4.81 -18.19 4.82
N GLN A 322 5.33 -18.35 6.03
CA GLN A 322 5.79 -19.62 6.55
C GLN A 322 4.67 -20.26 7.40
N PRO A 323 4.39 -21.56 7.26
CA PRO A 323 3.36 -22.23 8.06
C PRO A 323 3.59 -22.06 9.57
N THR A 324 2.52 -21.77 10.32
CA THR A 324 2.56 -21.59 11.79
C THR A 324 1.25 -22.05 12.44
N LYS A 325 1.31 -22.51 13.68
CA LYS A 325 0.14 -22.78 14.54
C LYS A 325 -0.28 -21.56 15.36
N ALA A 326 0.41 -20.42 15.19
CA ALA A 326 0.08 -19.20 15.90
C ALA A 326 -1.32 -18.73 15.51
N GLU A 327 -2.07 -18.21 16.49
CA GLU A 327 -3.41 -17.68 16.28
C GLU A 327 -3.68 -16.50 17.21
N VAL A 328 -4.53 -15.57 16.77
CA VAL A 328 -5.09 -14.52 17.63
C VAL A 328 -6.60 -14.51 17.42
N THR A 329 -7.32 -14.71 18.51
CA THR A 329 -8.78 -14.91 18.46
C THR A 329 -9.50 -14.01 19.46
N GLY A 330 -10.79 -13.74 19.21
CA GLY A 330 -11.62 -12.92 20.09
C GLY A 330 -11.43 -11.41 19.92
N ALA A 331 -10.65 -10.97 18.93
CA ALA A 331 -10.52 -9.55 18.63
C ALA A 331 -11.81 -9.04 17.95
N GLU A 332 -12.31 -7.90 18.38
CA GLU A 332 -13.52 -7.31 17.82
C GLU A 332 -13.40 -5.80 17.72
N TRP A 333 -13.52 -5.28 16.51
CA TRP A 333 -13.75 -3.86 16.28
C TRP A 333 -15.22 -3.60 16.56
N LEU A 334 -15.54 -3.00 17.70
CA LEU A 334 -16.89 -2.60 18.09
C LEU A 334 -17.39 -1.39 17.28
N GLN A 335 -16.46 -0.61 16.75
CA GLN A 335 -16.72 0.52 15.88
C GLN A 335 -15.46 0.89 15.10
N THR A 336 -15.61 1.31 13.84
CA THR A 336 -14.56 1.96 13.05
C THR A 336 -15.13 3.18 12.32
N ILE A 337 -14.53 4.35 12.52
CA ILE A 337 -14.93 5.63 11.95
C ILE A 337 -13.76 6.20 11.15
N LEU A 338 -14.03 6.66 9.94
CA LEU A 338 -13.17 7.54 9.17
C LEU A 338 -13.54 9.00 9.46
N LEU A 339 -12.54 9.85 9.64
CA LEU A 339 -12.71 11.29 9.78
C LEU A 339 -12.49 11.95 8.43
N ARG A 340 -13.39 12.86 8.03
CA ARG A 340 -13.31 13.60 6.77
C ARG A 340 -13.53 15.10 7.02
N GLY A 341 -12.57 15.93 6.63
CA GLY A 341 -12.57 17.37 6.94
C GLY A 341 -11.68 17.72 8.13
N ALA A 342 -11.59 19.00 8.49
CA ALA A 342 -10.61 19.49 9.45
C ALA A 342 -11.20 19.75 10.84
N GLY A 343 -10.37 19.58 11.87
CA GLY A 343 -10.68 19.99 13.24
C GLY A 343 -11.82 19.20 13.89
N ALA A 344 -12.45 19.83 14.87
CA ALA A 344 -13.57 19.26 15.63
C ALA A 344 -14.81 18.98 14.78
N ASP A 345 -14.96 19.68 13.66
CA ASP A 345 -16.10 19.57 12.73
C ASP A 345 -15.91 18.47 11.67
N ALA A 346 -14.83 17.68 11.77
CA ALA A 346 -14.61 16.57 10.85
C ALA A 346 -15.79 15.61 10.88
N LYS A 347 -16.35 15.31 9.70
CA LYS A 347 -17.44 14.34 9.56
C LYS A 347 -16.94 12.97 10.00
N GLN A 348 -17.71 12.34 10.86
CA GLN A 348 -17.49 10.98 11.33
C GLN A 348 -18.31 10.02 10.47
N LEU A 349 -17.63 9.20 9.69
CA LEU A 349 -18.25 8.29 8.72
C LEU A 349 -17.87 6.85 9.06
N PRO A 350 -18.82 5.92 9.23
CA PRO A 350 -18.50 4.52 9.48
C PRO A 350 -17.62 3.94 8.37
N MET A 351 -16.59 3.18 8.73
CA MET A 351 -15.80 2.42 7.76
C MET A 351 -16.55 1.13 7.39
N ASP A 352 -17.65 1.31 6.64
CA ASP A 352 -18.49 0.23 6.14
C ASP A 352 -17.98 -0.32 4.78
N LYS A 353 -18.69 -1.31 4.23
CA LYS A 353 -18.34 -1.97 2.95
C LYS A 353 -18.27 -1.03 1.74
N THR A 354 -18.90 0.14 1.80
CA THR A 354 -18.85 1.16 0.74
C THR A 354 -17.61 2.04 0.83
N ARG A 355 -16.92 2.04 1.97
CA ARG A 355 -15.74 2.87 2.27
C ARG A 355 -14.46 2.08 2.54
N LEU A 356 -14.49 0.76 2.36
CA LEU A 356 -13.31 -0.09 2.53
C LEU A 356 -13.03 -0.99 1.34
N THR A 357 -11.74 -1.27 1.12
CA THR A 357 -11.28 -2.47 0.42
C THR A 357 -10.96 -3.54 1.45
N ASP A 358 -11.53 -4.74 1.30
CA ASP A 358 -11.24 -5.90 2.14
C ASP A 358 -9.98 -6.62 1.63
N MET A 359 -9.00 -6.82 2.49
CA MET A 359 -7.81 -7.63 2.23
C MET A 359 -7.67 -8.69 3.33
N ARG A 360 -7.58 -9.96 2.92
CA ARG A 360 -7.39 -11.13 3.79
C ARG A 360 -6.19 -11.94 3.29
N CYS A 361 -5.06 -11.75 3.94
CA CYS A 361 -3.75 -12.17 3.47
C CYS A 361 -3.13 -13.21 4.41
N SER A 362 -2.32 -14.14 3.90
CA SER A 362 -2.06 -14.42 2.48
C SER A 362 -3.22 -15.12 1.76
N SER A 363 -4.23 -15.59 2.49
CA SER A 363 -5.46 -16.18 1.93
C SER A 363 -6.63 -16.05 2.92
N GLU A 364 -7.86 -15.97 2.41
CA GLU A 364 -9.09 -15.87 3.21
C GLU A 364 -9.27 -17.05 4.18
N LYS A 365 -8.68 -18.21 3.89
CA LYS A 365 -8.76 -19.42 4.75
C LYS A 365 -8.12 -19.22 6.13
N HIS A 366 -7.26 -18.23 6.28
CA HIS A 366 -6.58 -17.88 7.53
C HIS A 366 -7.36 -16.84 8.35
N ILE A 367 -8.40 -16.24 7.79
CA ILE A 367 -9.03 -15.04 8.32
C ILE A 367 -10.53 -15.23 8.43
N VAL A 368 -11.04 -15.34 9.67
CA VAL A 368 -12.48 -15.39 9.93
C VAL A 368 -12.94 -13.99 10.29
N VAL A 369 -13.85 -13.45 9.47
CA VAL A 369 -14.49 -12.15 9.69
C VAL A 369 -15.97 -12.37 9.92
N THR A 370 -16.49 -11.84 11.04
CA THR A 370 -17.92 -11.86 11.34
C THR A 370 -18.39 -10.44 11.57
N ALA A 371 -19.22 -9.91 10.68
CA ALA A 371 -19.82 -8.59 10.87
C ALA A 371 -20.72 -8.63 12.13
N THR A 372 -20.54 -7.67 13.03
CA THR A 372 -21.32 -7.59 14.28
C THR A 372 -22.29 -6.40 14.27
N ASP A 373 -21.89 -5.27 13.69
CA ASP A 373 -22.75 -4.11 13.43
C ASP A 373 -22.22 -3.33 12.22
N ALA A 374 -22.80 -3.57 11.04
CA ALA A 374 -22.36 -2.97 9.79
C ALA A 374 -22.50 -1.43 9.78
N ALA A 375 -23.48 -0.88 10.51
CA ALA A 375 -23.71 0.57 10.58
C ALA A 375 -22.60 1.29 11.34
N LYS A 376 -21.82 0.57 12.15
CA LYS A 376 -20.66 1.08 12.90
C LYS A 376 -19.32 0.67 12.29
N GLY A 377 -19.31 -0.04 11.17
CA GLY A 377 -18.10 -0.67 10.64
C GLY A 377 -17.51 -1.71 11.62
N ALA A 378 -18.38 -2.37 12.38
CA ALA A 378 -18.00 -3.30 13.44
C ALA A 378 -17.89 -4.75 12.93
N GLU A 379 -16.83 -5.43 13.32
CA GLU A 379 -16.56 -6.81 12.95
C GLU A 379 -15.66 -7.51 13.98
N LYS A 380 -15.95 -8.80 14.21
CA LYS A 380 -15.05 -9.72 14.87
C LYS A 380 -14.05 -10.30 13.87
N ILE A 381 -12.79 -10.41 14.29
CA ILE A 381 -11.70 -10.92 13.46
C ILE A 381 -10.90 -11.95 14.26
N ASP A 382 -10.80 -13.16 13.70
CA ASP A 382 -9.87 -14.19 14.15
C ASP A 382 -8.85 -14.46 13.03
N VAL A 383 -7.57 -14.50 13.38
CA VAL A 383 -6.45 -14.75 12.46
C VAL A 383 -5.74 -16.03 12.87
N TYR A 384 -5.57 -16.94 11.93
CA TYR A 384 -4.98 -18.26 12.14
C TYR A 384 -3.81 -18.49 11.19
N GLY A 385 -2.65 -18.88 11.70
CA GLY A 385 -1.52 -19.31 10.88
C GLY A 385 -1.75 -20.64 10.16
N THR A 386 -2.60 -21.49 10.72
CA THR A 386 -3.08 -22.74 10.11
C THR A 386 -4.56 -22.58 9.81
N PRO A 387 -5.02 -22.80 8.56
CA PRO A 387 -6.43 -22.63 8.22
C PRO A 387 -7.34 -23.42 9.16
N LYS A 388 -8.42 -22.77 9.61
CA LYS A 388 -9.48 -23.46 10.32
C LYS A 388 -10.23 -24.32 9.30
N LYS A 389 -10.32 -25.62 9.56
CA LYS A 389 -11.08 -26.56 8.73
C LYS A 389 -12.56 -26.18 8.69
#